data_AF-A0A2M9Q9X3-F1
#
_entry.id   AF-A0A2M9Q9X3-F1
#
_cell.length_a   1.000
_cell.length_b   1.000
_cell.length_c   1.000
_cell.angle_alpha   90.00
_cell.angle_beta   90.00
_cell.angle_gamma   90.00
#
_symmetry.space_group_name_H-M   'P 1'
#
loop_
_entity.id
_entity.type
_entity.pdbx_description
1 polymer ?
#
loop_
_entity_poly.entity_id
_entity_poly.type
_entity_poly.pdbx_seq_one_letter_code
_entity_poly.pdbx_strand_id
1 'polypeptide(L)'
;MTKNLINEVAIKDEMNRYKELLNINNDLSFRINRSNGCGGTYLKNKVVLDLGTAKEWIEHPNRTKYVIAHELVHAKYNETRNPWLSVIVPPGLNLKYLLSELRANTIAYQMLGQNETVLEDYFFEFNKMNSNLFHVNGGYLSSDKFVTLIKKNPNWDEQAIVDAINYFSEQYRYIRCFVSKNRKEKIKNQFIKQLEDLPRSLKAV
;
A
#
# COMPACT_ATOMS: atom_id res chain seq x y z
N MET A 1 -33.15 -12.48 -3.67
CA MET A 1 -31.90 -12.26 -2.91
C MET A 1 -30.82 -13.14 -3.50
N THR A 2 -29.98 -12.58 -4.37
CA THR A 2 -28.77 -13.26 -4.86
C THR A 2 -27.83 -13.40 -3.66
N LYS A 3 -27.46 -14.62 -3.26
CA LYS A 3 -26.33 -14.78 -2.33
C LYS A 3 -25.13 -14.13 -3.01
N ASN A 4 -24.51 -13.12 -2.40
CA ASN A 4 -23.22 -12.58 -2.85
C ASN A 4 -22.19 -13.71 -2.76
N LEU A 5 -22.09 -14.48 -3.85
CA LEU A 5 -21.19 -15.60 -3.96
C LEU A 5 -19.78 -15.04 -4.11
N ILE A 6 -18.87 -15.46 -3.25
CA ILE A 6 -17.48 -15.05 -3.35
C ILE A 6 -16.83 -15.87 -4.46
N ASN A 7 -16.23 -15.18 -5.44
CA ASN A 7 -15.49 -15.85 -6.49
C ASN A 7 -14.05 -16.12 -6.04
N GLU A 8 -13.90 -17.03 -5.07
CA GLU A 8 -12.60 -17.30 -4.43
C GLU A 8 -11.55 -17.82 -5.42
N VAL A 9 -11.97 -18.56 -6.45
CA VAL A 9 -11.07 -19.04 -7.52
C VAL A 9 -10.49 -17.86 -8.29
N ALA A 10 -11.34 -16.97 -8.82
CA ALA A 10 -10.86 -15.82 -9.59
C ALA A 10 -9.99 -14.86 -8.74
N ILE A 11 -10.33 -14.69 -7.45
CA ILE A 11 -9.52 -13.91 -6.51
C ILE A 11 -8.13 -14.54 -6.32
N LYS A 12 -8.05 -15.86 -6.17
CA LYS A 12 -6.79 -16.60 -6.04
C LYS A 12 -5.95 -16.54 -7.31
N ASP A 13 -6.59 -16.64 -8.47
CA ASP A 13 -5.91 -16.54 -9.76
C ASP A 13 -5.29 -15.16 -9.95
N GLU A 14 -6.03 -14.10 -9.62
CA GLU A 14 -5.54 -12.73 -9.66
C GLU A 14 -4.39 -12.51 -8.67
N MET A 15 -4.49 -13.07 -7.47
CA MET A 15 -3.41 -13.04 -6.50
C MET A 15 -2.14 -13.72 -7.01
N ASN A 16 -2.26 -14.89 -7.63
CA ASN A 16 -1.11 -15.61 -8.20
C ASN A 16 -0.47 -14.81 -9.35
N ARG A 17 -1.29 -14.25 -10.24
CA ARG A 17 -0.83 -13.35 -11.31
C ARG A 17 -0.03 -12.17 -10.75
N TYR A 18 -0.52 -11.53 -9.68
CA TYR A 18 0.20 -10.42 -9.05
C TYR A 18 1.46 -10.85 -8.30
N LYS A 19 1.49 -12.04 -7.68
CA LYS A 19 2.72 -12.60 -7.09
C LYS A 19 3.79 -12.80 -8.14
N GLU A 20 3.44 -13.38 -9.29
CA GLU A 20 4.34 -13.56 -10.43
C GLU A 20 4.85 -12.21 -10.94
N LEU A 21 3.95 -11.24 -11.16
CA LEU A 21 4.32 -9.90 -11.58
C LEU A 21 5.30 -9.24 -10.62
N LEU A 22 5.14 -9.44 -9.31
CA LEU A 22 6.00 -8.88 -8.26
C LEU A 22 7.26 -9.72 -7.97
N ASN A 23 7.49 -10.84 -8.66
CA ASN A 23 8.56 -11.80 -8.39
C ASN A 23 8.58 -12.29 -6.91
N ILE A 24 7.41 -12.59 -6.35
CA ILE A 24 7.26 -13.12 -4.99
C ILE A 24 7.39 -14.65 -5.02
N ASN A 25 8.59 -15.13 -4.70
CA ASN A 25 8.96 -16.55 -4.80
C ASN A 25 8.71 -17.36 -3.51
N ASN A 26 8.45 -16.71 -2.38
CA ASN A 26 8.13 -17.37 -1.12
C ASN A 26 6.71 -17.94 -1.15
N ASP A 27 6.52 -19.08 -0.47
CA ASP A 27 5.20 -19.62 -0.23
C ASP A 27 4.43 -18.65 0.67
N LEU A 28 3.38 -18.05 0.14
CA LEU A 28 2.61 -17.01 0.80
C LEU A 28 1.19 -17.50 0.97
N SER A 29 0.74 -17.59 2.22
CA SER A 29 -0.60 -18.10 2.51
C SER A 29 -1.65 -17.02 2.23
N PHE A 30 -2.77 -17.45 1.62
CA PHE A 30 -3.92 -16.60 1.34
C PHE A 30 -5.14 -17.10 2.08
N ARG A 31 -5.90 -16.19 2.70
CA ARG A 31 -7.22 -16.50 3.25
C ARG A 31 -8.18 -15.34 3.08
N ILE A 32 -9.46 -15.66 2.92
CA ILE A 32 -10.55 -14.69 3.10
C ILE A 32 -11.08 -14.88 4.52
N ASN A 33 -11.19 -13.78 5.28
CA ASN A 33 -11.70 -13.83 6.65
C ASN A 33 -12.63 -12.65 6.93
N ARG A 34 -13.50 -12.79 7.93
CA ARG A 34 -14.20 -11.63 8.51
C ARG A 34 -13.15 -10.80 9.24
N SER A 35 -12.71 -9.69 8.67
CA SER A 35 -11.89 -8.69 9.36
C SER A 35 -12.78 -7.53 9.80
N ASN A 36 -12.26 -6.66 10.66
CA ASN A 36 -12.98 -5.51 11.18
C ASN A 36 -12.88 -4.27 10.27
N GLY A 37 -12.76 -4.45 8.95
CA GLY A 37 -12.89 -3.34 7.98
C GLY A 37 -11.58 -2.72 7.45
N CYS A 38 -10.50 -3.50 7.28
CA CYS A 38 -9.22 -2.99 6.74
C CYS A 38 -9.03 -3.22 5.22
N GLY A 39 -10.01 -3.77 4.52
CA GLY A 39 -9.88 -4.19 3.12
C GLY A 39 -9.04 -5.47 2.95
N GLY A 40 -7.77 -5.41 3.39
CA GLY A 40 -6.84 -6.53 3.43
C GLY A 40 -5.80 -6.34 4.55
N THR A 41 -4.96 -7.35 4.75
CA THR A 41 -3.74 -7.20 5.55
C THR A 41 -2.69 -8.26 5.21
N TYR A 42 -1.44 -7.82 5.14
CA TYR A 42 -0.26 -8.69 5.18
C TYR A 42 0.29 -8.79 6.62
N LEU A 43 0.39 -10.02 7.13
CA LEU A 43 1.02 -10.29 8.43
C LEU A 43 1.71 -11.66 8.43
N LYS A 44 3.00 -11.71 8.76
CA LYS A 44 3.77 -12.96 8.94
C LYS A 44 3.61 -13.93 7.77
N ASN A 45 3.95 -13.48 6.55
CA ASN A 45 3.91 -14.31 5.34
C ASN A 45 2.49 -14.80 4.96
N LYS A 46 1.47 -14.01 5.33
CA LYS A 46 0.07 -14.28 5.06
C LYS A 46 -0.61 -13.01 4.59
N VAL A 47 -1.31 -13.10 3.46
CA VAL A 47 -2.27 -12.08 3.02
C VAL A 47 -3.67 -12.56 3.41
N VAL A 48 -4.38 -11.69 4.11
CA VAL A 48 -5.78 -11.89 4.49
C VAL A 48 -6.62 -10.85 3.79
N LEU A 49 -7.57 -11.29 2.98
CA LEU A 49 -8.56 -10.42 2.36
C LEU A 49 -9.82 -10.37 3.23
N ASP A 50 -10.37 -9.17 3.42
CA ASP A 50 -11.62 -9.01 4.14
C ASP A 50 -12.80 -9.63 3.38
N LEU A 51 -13.74 -10.23 4.10
CA LEU A 51 -14.93 -10.85 3.53
C LEU A 51 -15.80 -9.85 2.76
N GLY A 52 -15.92 -8.61 3.24
CA GLY A 52 -16.63 -7.53 2.57
C GLY A 52 -15.97 -7.20 1.24
N THR A 53 -14.66 -7.00 1.23
CA THR A 53 -13.86 -6.75 0.02
C THR A 53 -13.92 -7.91 -0.97
N ALA A 54 -13.95 -9.15 -0.50
CA ALA A 54 -14.11 -10.32 -1.36
C ALA A 54 -15.50 -10.39 -2.01
N LYS A 55 -16.54 -9.89 -1.33
CA LYS A 55 -17.91 -9.82 -1.90
C LYS A 55 -18.05 -8.73 -2.96
N GLU A 56 -17.24 -7.68 -2.90
CA GLU A 56 -17.21 -6.63 -3.92
C GLU A 56 -16.69 -7.12 -5.28
N TRP A 57 -16.09 -8.31 -5.35
CA TRP A 57 -15.53 -8.83 -6.61
C TRP A 57 -16.50 -8.83 -7.79
N ILE A 58 -17.80 -9.05 -7.53
CA ILE A 58 -18.82 -9.09 -8.59
C ILE A 58 -19.14 -7.69 -9.12
N GLU A 59 -19.38 -6.73 -8.23
CA GLU A 59 -19.90 -5.41 -8.59
C GLU A 59 -18.77 -4.39 -8.83
N HIS A 60 -17.68 -4.51 -8.07
CA HIS A 60 -16.54 -3.60 -8.07
C HIS A 60 -15.21 -4.38 -8.04
N PRO A 61 -14.91 -5.23 -9.04
CA PRO A 61 -13.73 -6.09 -9.04
C PRO A 61 -12.43 -5.32 -8.84
N ASN A 62 -12.32 -4.10 -9.38
CA ASN A 62 -11.11 -3.30 -9.30
C ASN A 62 -10.74 -2.90 -7.86
N ARG A 63 -11.71 -2.74 -6.93
CA ARG A 63 -11.43 -2.48 -5.51
C ARG A 63 -10.71 -3.66 -4.88
N THR A 64 -11.26 -4.86 -5.08
CA THR A 64 -10.66 -6.10 -4.60
C THR A 64 -9.27 -6.32 -5.21
N LYS A 65 -9.12 -6.09 -6.52
CA LYS A 65 -7.82 -6.20 -7.21
C LYS A 65 -6.80 -5.23 -6.63
N TYR A 66 -7.20 -3.98 -6.36
CA TYR A 66 -6.33 -2.97 -5.78
C TYR A 66 -5.83 -3.38 -4.40
N VAL A 67 -6.74 -3.86 -3.53
CA VAL A 67 -6.38 -4.38 -2.20
C VAL A 67 -5.41 -5.55 -2.31
N ILE A 68 -5.65 -6.52 -3.19
CA ILE A 68 -4.75 -7.67 -3.36
C ILE A 68 -3.36 -7.21 -3.79
N ALA A 69 -3.27 -6.33 -4.79
CA ALA A 69 -2.01 -5.79 -5.27
C ALA A 69 -1.27 -5.04 -4.14
N HIS A 70 -1.97 -4.17 -3.41
CA HIS A 70 -1.42 -3.42 -2.27
C HIS A 70 -0.81 -4.35 -1.21
N GLU A 71 -1.55 -5.36 -0.74
CA GLU A 71 -1.06 -6.28 0.28
C GLU A 71 0.10 -7.14 -0.20
N LEU A 72 0.12 -7.50 -1.49
CA LEU A 72 1.25 -8.23 -2.08
C LEU A 72 2.51 -7.38 -2.18
N VAL A 73 2.40 -6.05 -2.35
CA VAL A 73 3.56 -5.16 -2.28
C VAL A 73 4.14 -5.17 -0.86
N HIS A 74 3.31 -5.11 0.18
CA HIS A 74 3.79 -5.28 1.56
C HIS A 74 4.44 -6.65 1.78
N ALA A 75 3.86 -7.70 1.21
CA ALA A 75 4.46 -9.03 1.27
C ALA A 75 5.84 -9.10 0.62
N LYS A 76 6.01 -8.51 -0.57
CA LYS A 76 7.28 -8.46 -1.31
C LYS A 76 8.42 -7.88 -0.46
N TYR A 77 8.13 -6.82 0.29
CA TYR A 77 9.14 -6.14 1.11
C TYR A 77 9.12 -6.58 2.58
N ASN A 78 8.33 -7.61 2.91
CA ASN A 78 8.12 -8.14 4.25
C ASN A 78 7.73 -7.05 5.28
N GLU A 79 6.82 -6.18 4.89
CA GLU A 79 6.39 -5.03 5.70
C GLU A 79 5.17 -5.39 6.52
N THR A 80 5.41 -6.00 7.67
CA THR A 80 4.35 -6.26 8.64
C THR A 80 4.09 -5.01 9.46
N ARG A 81 2.84 -4.56 9.49
CA ARG A 81 2.38 -3.59 10.49
C ARG A 81 2.53 -4.22 11.88
N ASN A 82 3.12 -3.50 12.82
CA ASN A 82 3.09 -3.91 14.21
C ASN A 82 1.78 -3.42 14.83
N PRO A 83 0.83 -4.32 15.17
CA PRO A 83 -0.48 -3.92 15.69
C PRO A 83 -0.41 -3.29 17.09
N TRP A 84 0.74 -3.38 17.77
CA TRP A 84 0.94 -2.89 19.14
C TRP A 84 1.65 -1.52 19.22
N LEU A 85 2.08 -0.96 18.08
CA LEU A 85 2.82 0.32 18.05
C LEU A 85 1.93 1.57 18.08
N SER A 86 0.63 1.43 18.32
CA SER A 86 -0.37 2.47 18.12
C SER A 86 -0.26 3.69 19.05
N VAL A 87 0.55 3.65 20.12
CA VAL A 87 0.60 4.75 21.10
C VAL A 87 1.86 5.63 20.99
N ILE A 88 3.02 5.07 20.60
CA ILE A 88 4.28 5.83 20.45
C ILE A 88 5.12 5.24 19.31
N VAL A 89 4.91 5.72 18.08
CA VAL A 89 5.77 5.40 16.93
C VAL A 89 6.89 6.44 16.85
N PRO A 90 8.19 6.05 16.93
CA PRO A 90 9.28 6.99 16.72
C PRO A 90 9.14 7.70 15.36
N PRO A 91 9.38 9.03 15.26
CA PRO A 91 9.18 9.78 14.01
C PRO A 91 9.88 9.19 12.79
N GLY A 92 11.08 8.63 12.97
CA GLY A 92 11.82 7.97 11.89
C GLY A 92 11.26 6.61 11.46
N LEU A 93 10.46 5.95 12.30
CA LEU A 93 9.69 4.76 11.93
C LEU A 93 8.38 5.14 11.24
N ASN A 94 7.75 6.21 11.70
CA ASN A 94 6.57 6.78 11.06
C ASN A 94 6.85 7.19 9.59
N LEU A 95 7.96 7.92 9.33
CA LEU A 95 8.37 8.24 7.94
C LEU A 95 8.52 6.97 7.06
N LYS A 96 9.03 5.86 7.63
CA LYS A 96 9.13 4.59 6.90
C LYS A 96 7.75 4.01 6.58
N TYR A 97 6.80 4.06 7.52
CA TYR A 97 5.44 3.59 7.29
C TYR A 97 4.72 4.42 6.24
N LEU A 98 4.83 5.75 6.27
CA LEU A 98 4.25 6.61 5.24
C LEU A 98 4.80 6.29 3.84
N LEU A 99 6.11 6.08 3.71
CA LEU A 99 6.73 5.68 2.45
C LEU A 99 6.31 4.28 2.00
N SER A 100 6.24 3.33 2.94
CA SER A 100 5.81 1.94 2.69
C SER A 100 4.39 1.90 2.12
N GLU A 101 3.46 2.61 2.75
CA GLU A 101 2.06 2.70 2.32
C GLU A 101 1.91 3.44 0.99
N LEU A 102 2.62 4.57 0.81
CA LEU A 102 2.60 5.28 -0.46
C LEU A 102 3.13 4.39 -1.58
N ARG A 103 4.24 3.67 -1.37
CA ARG A 103 4.77 2.70 -2.34
C ARG A 103 3.76 1.61 -2.67
N ALA A 104 3.16 0.99 -1.66
CA ALA A 104 2.20 -0.09 -1.89
C ALA A 104 1.02 0.38 -2.74
N ASN A 105 0.52 1.58 -2.47
CA ASN A 105 -0.54 2.19 -3.27
C ASN A 105 -0.07 2.58 -4.68
N THR A 106 1.09 3.22 -4.84
CA THR A 106 1.62 3.58 -6.16
C THR A 106 1.85 2.35 -7.03
N ILE A 107 2.46 1.28 -6.49
CA ILE A 107 2.70 0.06 -7.25
C ILE A 107 1.39 -0.66 -7.57
N ALA A 108 0.42 -0.71 -6.65
CA ALA A 108 -0.91 -1.25 -6.94
C ALA A 108 -1.59 -0.50 -8.10
N TYR A 109 -1.50 0.84 -8.10
CA TYR A 109 -1.98 1.69 -9.18
C TYR A 109 -1.27 1.40 -10.52
N GLN A 110 0.06 1.26 -10.52
CA GLN A 110 0.83 0.85 -11.70
C GLN A 110 0.36 -0.51 -12.25
N MET A 111 0.20 -1.51 -11.37
CA MET A 111 -0.20 -2.88 -11.74
C MET A 111 -1.62 -2.95 -12.33
N LEU A 112 -2.46 -1.97 -12.01
CA LEU A 112 -3.82 -1.80 -12.53
C LEU A 112 -3.88 -0.86 -13.74
N GLY A 113 -2.73 -0.59 -14.37
CA GLY A 113 -2.65 0.18 -15.62
C GLY A 113 -2.84 1.68 -15.44
N GLN A 114 -2.60 2.21 -14.25
CA GLN A 114 -2.66 3.65 -13.95
C GLN A 114 -4.02 4.28 -14.35
N ASN A 115 -5.10 3.56 -14.10
CA ASN A 115 -6.44 4.03 -14.38
C ASN A 115 -6.94 4.95 -13.25
N GLU A 116 -7.10 6.24 -13.54
CA GLU A 116 -7.50 7.24 -12.54
C GLU A 116 -8.86 6.92 -11.89
N THR A 117 -9.82 6.38 -12.63
CA THR A 117 -11.13 6.00 -12.09
C THR A 117 -10.98 4.89 -11.05
N VAL A 118 -10.07 3.94 -11.24
CA VAL A 118 -9.80 2.88 -10.26
C VAL A 118 -9.15 3.45 -9.01
N LEU A 119 -8.21 4.38 -9.16
CA LEU A 119 -7.54 5.04 -8.05
C LEU A 119 -8.55 5.85 -7.20
N GLU A 120 -9.39 6.64 -7.86
CA GLU A 120 -10.39 7.48 -7.20
C GLU A 120 -11.50 6.65 -6.55
N ASP A 121 -12.00 5.60 -7.22
CA ASP A 121 -12.98 4.68 -6.63
C ASP A 121 -12.42 4.00 -5.37
N TYR A 122 -11.17 3.54 -5.44
CA TYR A 122 -10.51 2.94 -4.28
C TYR A 122 -10.38 3.92 -3.10
N PHE A 123 -9.90 5.14 -3.31
CA PHE A 123 -9.64 6.08 -2.22
C PHE A 123 -10.85 6.87 -1.75
N PHE A 124 -11.75 7.23 -2.66
CA PHE A 124 -12.88 8.10 -2.37
C PHE A 124 -14.19 7.37 -2.19
N GLU A 125 -14.36 6.13 -2.65
CA GLU A 125 -15.59 5.36 -2.41
C GLU A 125 -15.39 4.20 -1.44
N PHE A 126 -14.28 3.47 -1.56
CA PHE A 126 -14.01 2.28 -0.74
C PHE A 126 -13.22 2.59 0.54
N ASN A 127 -11.97 3.07 0.42
CA ASN A 127 -11.04 3.28 1.51
C ASN A 127 -11.03 4.75 1.97
N LYS A 128 -12.21 5.27 2.34
CA LYS A 128 -12.39 6.64 2.83
C LYS A 128 -11.60 6.84 4.13
N MET A 129 -10.42 7.46 4.04
CA MET A 129 -9.57 7.75 5.20
C MET A 129 -9.39 9.25 5.40
N ASN A 130 -9.54 9.67 6.65
CA ASN A 130 -9.20 11.01 7.11
C ASN A 130 -7.85 10.97 7.83
N SER A 131 -6.94 11.89 7.51
CA SER A 131 -5.66 11.99 8.21
C SER A 131 -5.89 12.60 9.59
N ASN A 132 -5.63 11.83 10.64
CA ASN A 132 -5.41 12.35 11.98
C ASN A 132 -4.01 11.90 12.45
N LEU A 133 -3.51 12.45 13.55
CA LEU A 133 -2.16 12.15 14.03
C LEU A 133 -1.92 10.65 14.25
N PHE A 134 -2.93 9.93 14.74
CA PHE A 134 -2.85 8.49 14.99
C PHE A 134 -2.76 7.68 13.68
N HIS A 135 -3.56 8.03 12.67
CA HIS A 135 -3.53 7.42 11.35
C HIS A 135 -2.19 7.68 10.64
N VAL A 136 -1.71 8.92 10.69
CA VAL A 136 -0.42 9.28 10.07
C VAL A 136 0.72 8.52 10.76
N ASN A 137 0.69 8.33 12.09
CA ASN A 137 1.64 7.48 12.81
C ASN A 137 1.67 6.03 12.33
N GLY A 138 0.54 5.52 11.84
CA GLY A 138 0.40 4.21 11.22
C GLY A 138 0.70 4.16 9.73
N GLY A 139 1.21 5.25 9.13
CA GLY A 139 1.48 5.34 7.69
C GLY A 139 0.28 5.73 6.83
N TYR A 140 -0.86 6.08 7.43
CA TYR A 140 -2.08 6.42 6.68
C TYR A 140 -2.22 7.93 6.47
N LEU A 141 -2.31 8.33 5.21
CA LEU A 141 -2.70 9.66 4.78
C LEU A 141 -4.20 9.72 4.54
N SER A 142 -4.74 10.94 4.41
CA SER A 142 -6.08 11.10 3.88
C SER A 142 -6.13 10.70 2.42
N SER A 143 -7.30 10.25 1.97
CA SER A 143 -7.54 9.80 0.59
C SER A 143 -7.09 10.82 -0.45
N ASP A 144 -7.37 12.12 -0.25
CA ASP A 144 -6.97 13.19 -1.17
C ASP A 144 -5.44 13.30 -1.31
N LYS A 145 -4.69 13.08 -0.23
CA LYS A 145 -3.23 13.15 -0.23
C LYS A 145 -2.60 11.96 -0.92
N PHE A 146 -3.13 10.75 -0.69
CA PHE A 146 -2.69 9.58 -1.45
C PHE A 146 -2.90 9.80 -2.94
N VAL A 147 -4.11 10.17 -3.36
CA VAL A 147 -4.43 10.42 -4.77
C VAL A 147 -3.52 11.49 -5.36
N THR A 148 -3.32 12.61 -4.66
CA THR A 148 -2.45 13.71 -5.14
C THR A 148 -1.01 13.24 -5.35
N LEU A 149 -0.42 12.52 -4.38
CA LEU A 149 0.96 12.07 -4.46
C LEU A 149 1.15 11.01 -5.55
N ILE A 150 0.20 10.08 -5.67
CA ILE A 150 0.23 9.01 -6.69
C ILE A 150 0.03 9.60 -8.09
N LYS A 151 -0.90 10.54 -8.29
CA LYS A 151 -1.06 11.19 -9.60
C LYS A 151 0.17 12.02 -10.00
N LYS A 152 0.84 12.66 -9.03
CA LYS A 152 2.09 13.40 -9.29
C LYS A 152 3.23 12.49 -9.72
N ASN A 153 3.35 11.33 -9.06
CA ASN A 153 4.37 10.33 -9.34
C ASN A 153 3.69 8.95 -9.56
N PRO A 154 3.15 8.70 -10.78
CA PRO A 154 2.35 7.51 -11.05
C PRO A 154 3.20 6.23 -11.12
N ASN A 155 4.52 6.37 -11.12
CA ASN A 155 5.47 5.28 -10.99
C ASN A 155 6.23 5.37 -9.67
N TRP A 156 6.52 4.21 -9.06
CA TRP A 156 7.40 4.17 -7.89
C TRP A 156 8.87 4.14 -8.31
N ASP A 157 9.50 5.31 -8.36
CA ASP A 157 10.90 5.50 -8.75
C ASP A 157 11.67 6.38 -7.73
N GLU A 158 12.92 6.73 -8.06
CA GLU A 158 13.75 7.56 -7.18
C GLU A 158 13.15 8.95 -6.94
N GLN A 159 12.56 9.56 -7.97
CA GLN A 159 11.95 10.89 -7.85
C GLN A 159 10.70 10.83 -6.96
N ALA A 160 9.88 9.79 -7.10
CA ALA A 160 8.72 9.55 -6.23
C ALA A 160 9.14 9.45 -4.75
N ILE A 161 10.24 8.75 -4.46
CA ILE A 161 10.79 8.62 -3.10
C ILE A 161 11.26 9.98 -2.57
N VAL A 162 12.01 10.74 -3.36
CA VAL A 162 12.53 12.06 -2.99
C VAL A 162 11.37 13.02 -2.72
N ASP A 163 10.40 13.10 -3.62
CA ASP A 163 9.21 13.93 -3.51
C ASP A 163 8.40 13.59 -2.27
N ALA A 164 8.18 12.30 -2.00
CA ALA A 164 7.45 11.85 -0.82
C ALA A 164 8.16 12.25 0.48
N ILE A 165 9.48 12.06 0.57
CA ILE A 165 10.26 12.46 1.76
C ILE A 165 10.20 13.97 1.99
N ASN A 166 10.30 14.77 0.93
CA ASN A 166 10.18 16.22 1.01
C ASN A 166 8.79 16.62 1.49
N TYR A 167 7.75 16.08 0.86
CA TYR A 167 6.36 16.32 1.25
C TYR A 167 6.12 15.98 2.72
N PHE A 168 6.47 14.77 3.17
CA PHE A 168 6.28 14.37 4.56
C PHE A 168 7.09 15.22 5.55
N SER A 169 8.29 15.64 5.14
CA SER A 169 9.14 16.52 5.95
C SER A 169 8.59 17.94 6.08
N GLU A 170 7.86 18.43 5.10
CA GLU A 170 7.29 19.77 5.10
C GLU A 170 5.95 19.81 5.83
N GLN A 171 5.08 18.85 5.52
CA GLN A 171 3.71 18.80 6.01
C GLN A 171 3.61 18.36 7.47
N TYR A 172 4.48 17.45 7.90
CA TYR A 172 4.42 16.89 9.25
C TYR A 172 5.52 17.45 10.14
N ARG A 173 5.15 18.42 10.99
CA ARG A 173 6.07 19.10 11.93
C ARG A 173 6.93 18.13 12.73
N TYR A 174 6.37 17.02 13.20
CA TYR A 174 7.12 16.05 14.00
C TYR A 174 8.17 15.30 13.14
N ILE A 175 7.91 15.02 11.86
CA ILE A 175 8.93 14.47 10.94
C ILE A 175 10.00 15.53 10.69
N ARG A 176 9.58 16.77 10.43
CA ARG A 176 10.48 17.91 10.19
C ARG A 176 11.48 18.11 11.32
N CYS A 177 10.98 18.15 12.55
CA CYS A 177 11.75 18.54 13.74
C CYS A 177 12.53 17.37 14.35
N PHE A 178 12.02 16.14 14.28
CA PHE A 178 12.57 15.02 15.05
C PHE A 178 13.24 13.93 14.20
N VAL A 179 13.15 13.99 12.87
CA VAL A 179 13.92 13.11 11.98
C VAL A 179 15.12 13.87 11.42
N SER A 180 16.32 13.49 11.83
CA SER A 180 17.55 14.14 11.38
C SER A 180 17.79 13.94 9.88
N LYS A 181 18.55 14.85 9.25
CA LYS A 181 18.94 14.76 7.83
C LYS A 181 19.57 13.40 7.50
N ASN A 182 20.52 12.95 8.32
CA ASN A 182 21.17 11.64 8.15
C ASN A 182 20.18 10.47 8.24
N ARG A 183 19.16 10.57 9.10
CA ARG A 183 18.13 9.55 9.21
C ARG A 183 17.22 9.52 7.98
N LYS A 184 16.82 10.70 7.45
CA LYS A 184 16.04 10.80 6.20
C LYS A 184 16.82 10.21 5.03
N GLU A 185 18.10 10.53 4.91
CA GLU A 185 18.98 10.00 3.88
C GLU A 185 19.11 8.47 3.96
N LYS A 186 19.28 7.93 5.17
CA LYS A 186 19.30 6.47 5.39
C LYS A 186 17.99 5.79 4.97
N ILE A 187 16.85 6.43 5.24
CA ILE A 187 15.53 5.93 4.82
C ILE A 187 15.40 6.00 3.28
N LYS A 188 15.75 7.13 2.67
CA LYS A 188 15.76 7.31 1.22
C LYS A 188 16.55 6.20 0.52
N ASN A 189 17.80 6.00 0.94
CA ASN A 189 18.70 5.01 0.32
C ASN A 189 18.22 3.58 0.53
N GLN A 190 17.51 3.29 1.64
CA GLN A 190 16.86 2.00 1.83
C GLN A 190 15.77 1.76 0.76
N PHE A 191 14.92 2.75 0.51
CA PHE A 191 13.85 2.63 -0.50
C PHE A 191 14.38 2.65 -1.93
N ILE A 192 15.44 3.42 -2.22
CA ILE A 192 16.12 3.40 -3.53
C ILE A 192 16.69 2.01 -3.80
N LYS A 193 17.38 1.41 -2.84
CA LYS A 193 17.89 0.04 -3.00
C LYS A 193 16.78 -0.96 -3.30
N GLN A 194 15.60 -0.80 -2.70
CA GLN A 194 14.44 -1.66 -2.97
C GLN A 194 13.89 -1.52 -4.41
N LEU A 195 14.24 -0.46 -5.15
CA LEU A 195 13.92 -0.36 -6.58
C LEU A 195 14.70 -1.35 -7.43
N GLU A 196 15.87 -1.81 -6.96
CA GLU A 196 16.65 -2.84 -7.65
C GLU A 196 15.85 -4.14 -7.77
N ASP A 197 15.10 -4.47 -6.71
CA ASP A 197 14.24 -5.64 -6.59
C ASP A 197 12.89 -5.52 -7.31
N LEU A 198 12.56 -4.33 -7.82
CA LEU A 198 11.31 -4.11 -8.54
C LEU A 198 11.37 -4.82 -9.92
N PRO A 199 10.33 -5.55 -10.33
CA PRO A 199 10.26 -6.15 -11.66
C PRO A 199 10.44 -5.11 -12.77
N ARG A 200 11.12 -5.47 -13.87
CA ARG A 200 11.39 -4.54 -14.99
C ARG A 200 10.13 -3.91 -15.56
N SER A 201 9.03 -4.65 -15.61
CA SER A 201 7.71 -4.18 -16.07
C SER A 201 7.11 -3.07 -15.21
N LEU A 202 7.60 -2.89 -13.98
CA LEU A 202 7.13 -1.89 -13.03
C LEU A 202 8.15 -0.76 -12.78
N LYS A 203 9.36 -0.87 -13.35
CA LYS A 203 10.32 0.25 -13.34
C LYS A 203 9.87 1.28 -14.37
N ALA A 204 9.82 2.56 -13.98
CA ALA A 204 9.67 3.63 -14.94
C ALA A 204 10.80 3.54 -15.98
N VAL A 205 10.45 3.60 -17.26
CA VAL A 205 11.41 3.68 -18.38
C VAL A 205 11.92 5.10 -18.50
#